data_AF-A0A2V6PTY5-F1
#
_entry.id   AF-A0A2V6PTY5-F1
#
_cell.length_a   1.000
_cell.length_b   1.000
_cell.length_c   1.000
_cell.angle_alpha   90.00
_cell.angle_beta   90.00
_cell.angle_gamma   90.00
#
_symmetry.space_group_name_H-M   'P 1'
#
loop_
_entity.id
_entity.type
_entity.pdbx_description
1 polymer ?
#
loop_
_entity_poly.entity_id
_entity_poly.type
_entity_poly.pdbx_seq_one_letter_code
_entity_poly.pdbx_strand_id
1 'polypeptide(L)'
;DFLGGGSALNWQELRTLGEEGFDIQAHSKTHGDLRRKANESNAQFSKRMEAELSVPLALFKKNLGHPSETIAYPYGAADEEVAQLTVQNGYRAAFTVRRQSNPSFVSLFKIGRSQVYSEMSLQEFAKNLTLLHDEPIGGSPGDGKAPSALATSVAASTTQVALAKRHVDRADSFETRGYLRQALDERRIAATIDPGDTTNQQAVTRLEAEIKRRTADLTEEARRLLERGSLAEGRRRLLNTLALDPQNRIAFEALQREVREITLITHTVRSGETLASIAELYYGDALHAEVIAETNQLTPNARLTAGRTLRIPEIPGVSLLPR
;
A
#
# COMPACT_ATOMS: atom_id res chain seq x y z
N ASP A 1 0.91 14.13 -23.05
CA ASP A 1 0.33 13.26 -22.02
C ASP A 1 1.45 12.85 -21.08
N PHE A 2 1.22 12.67 -19.77
CA PHE A 2 2.31 12.28 -18.86
C PHE A 2 2.64 10.78 -19.00
N LEU A 3 1.66 9.96 -19.40
CA LEU A 3 1.85 8.54 -19.68
C LEU A 3 2.69 8.30 -20.95
N GLY A 4 3.67 7.41 -20.84
CA GLY A 4 4.57 7.03 -21.93
C GLY A 4 5.60 8.10 -22.34
N GLY A 5 5.81 9.14 -21.51
CA GLY A 5 6.84 10.15 -21.71
C GLY A 5 7.86 10.19 -20.57
N GLY A 6 9.16 10.25 -20.90
CA GLY A 6 10.24 10.32 -19.91
C GLY A 6 10.31 9.07 -19.03
N SER A 7 10.28 9.24 -17.71
CA SER A 7 10.34 8.17 -16.70
C SER A 7 8.96 7.63 -16.29
N ALA A 8 7.89 7.94 -17.02
CA ALA A 8 6.52 7.54 -16.69
C ALA A 8 6.11 6.25 -17.41
N LEU A 9 5.34 5.41 -16.73
CA LEU A 9 4.82 4.17 -17.28
C LEU A 9 3.89 4.43 -18.47
N ASN A 10 3.91 3.53 -19.45
CA ASN A 10 2.98 3.49 -20.56
C ASN A 10 1.81 2.52 -20.29
N TRP A 11 0.76 2.56 -21.14
CA TRP A 11 -0.44 1.72 -20.93
C TRP A 11 -0.19 0.21 -21.01
N GLN A 12 0.81 -0.22 -21.78
CA GLN A 12 1.16 -1.64 -21.85
C GLN A 12 1.83 -2.09 -20.54
N GLU A 13 2.77 -1.30 -20.01
CA GLU A 13 3.42 -1.58 -18.72
C GLU A 13 2.40 -1.56 -17.57
N LEU A 14 1.48 -0.60 -17.57
CA LEU A 14 0.38 -0.58 -16.61
C LEU A 14 -0.49 -1.84 -16.71
N ARG A 15 -0.78 -2.33 -17.92
CA ARG A 15 -1.54 -3.59 -18.07
C ARG A 15 -0.78 -4.78 -17.48
N THR A 16 0.51 -4.88 -17.77
CA THR A 16 1.37 -5.95 -17.21
C THR A 16 1.37 -5.92 -15.69
N LEU A 17 1.55 -4.75 -15.07
CA LEU A 17 1.49 -4.60 -13.61
C LEU A 17 0.11 -5.01 -13.05
N GLY A 18 -0.96 -4.65 -13.74
CA GLY A 18 -2.31 -5.08 -13.36
C GLY A 18 -2.48 -6.60 -13.39
N GLU A 19 -1.93 -7.27 -14.42
CA GLU A 19 -1.92 -8.74 -14.53
C GLU A 19 -1.07 -9.41 -13.44
N GLU A 20 -0.02 -8.73 -12.96
CA GLU A 20 0.82 -9.16 -11.83
C GLU A 20 0.18 -8.89 -10.45
N GLY A 21 -1.00 -8.26 -10.42
CA GLY A 21 -1.78 -8.02 -9.21
C GLY A 21 -1.52 -6.68 -8.53
N PHE A 22 -0.84 -5.74 -9.18
CA PHE A 22 -0.72 -4.37 -8.70
C PHE A 22 -2.04 -3.61 -8.87
N ASP A 23 -2.40 -2.81 -7.85
CA ASP A 23 -3.54 -1.89 -7.94
C ASP A 23 -3.12 -0.58 -8.62
N ILE A 24 -3.82 -0.21 -9.69
CA ILE A 24 -3.51 0.93 -10.54
C ILE A 24 -4.66 1.92 -10.45
N GLN A 25 -4.37 3.12 -9.97
CA GLN A 25 -5.38 4.13 -9.64
C GLN A 25 -4.96 5.53 -10.09
N ALA A 26 -5.89 6.48 -10.08
CA ALA A 26 -5.69 7.79 -10.67
C ALA A 26 -4.75 8.68 -9.82
N HIS A 27 -4.00 9.54 -10.50
CA HIS A 27 -3.20 10.60 -9.88
C HIS A 27 -3.40 11.95 -10.59
N SER A 28 -4.66 12.24 -10.96
CA SER A 28 -5.05 13.33 -11.87
C SER A 28 -4.50 13.17 -13.30
N LYS A 29 -4.79 14.14 -14.17
CA LYS A 29 -4.36 14.11 -15.57
C LYS A 29 -3.00 14.76 -15.80
N THR A 30 -2.71 15.88 -15.13
CA THR A 30 -1.49 16.65 -15.36
C THR A 30 -0.67 16.89 -14.10
N HIS A 31 -1.00 16.26 -12.97
CA HIS A 31 -0.32 16.47 -11.69
C HIS A 31 -0.38 17.95 -11.20
N GLY A 32 -1.43 18.70 -11.58
CA GLY A 32 -1.64 20.07 -11.10
C GLY A 32 -2.28 20.11 -9.71
N ASP A 33 -2.08 21.21 -8.97
CA ASP A 33 -2.87 21.46 -7.75
C ASP A 33 -4.36 21.59 -8.11
N LEU A 34 -5.19 20.72 -7.52
CA LEU A 34 -6.60 20.63 -7.84
C LEU A 34 -7.42 21.76 -7.20
N ARG A 35 -6.89 22.43 -6.18
CA ARG A 35 -7.59 23.54 -5.53
C ARG A 35 -7.79 24.70 -6.51
N ARG A 36 -8.84 25.47 -6.29
CA ARG A 36 -9.17 26.63 -7.10
C ARG A 36 -8.07 27.69 -6.98
N LYS A 37 -7.64 28.25 -8.12
CA LYS A 37 -6.67 29.35 -8.13
C LYS A 37 -7.37 30.68 -7.85
N ALA A 38 -6.66 31.64 -7.25
CA ALA A 38 -7.23 32.93 -6.84
C ALA A 38 -7.96 33.70 -7.96
N ASN A 39 -7.46 33.62 -9.20
CA ASN A 39 -8.01 34.33 -10.37
C ASN A 39 -8.74 33.40 -11.36
N GLU A 40 -9.15 32.21 -10.93
CA GLU A 40 -9.81 31.22 -11.78
C GLU A 40 -11.32 31.35 -11.70
N SER A 41 -11.96 31.67 -12.83
CA SER A 41 -13.42 31.72 -12.92
C SER A 41 -14.05 30.33 -12.71
N ASN A 42 -15.34 30.30 -12.33
CA ASN A 42 -16.08 29.05 -12.16
C ASN A 42 -16.07 28.15 -13.41
N ALA A 43 -16.18 28.74 -14.60
CA ALA A 43 -16.15 27.99 -15.86
C ALA A 43 -14.78 27.37 -16.13
N GLN A 44 -13.70 28.13 -15.88
CA GLN A 44 -12.33 27.63 -16.01
C GLN A 44 -12.04 26.51 -15.01
N PHE A 45 -12.44 26.69 -13.75
CA PHE A 45 -12.27 25.69 -12.71
C PHE A 45 -13.03 24.41 -13.03
N SER A 46 -14.31 24.50 -13.40
CA SER A 46 -15.14 23.35 -13.75
C SER A 46 -14.55 22.56 -14.92
N LYS A 47 -14.13 23.26 -15.99
CA LYS A 47 -13.49 22.64 -17.15
C LYS A 47 -12.16 21.96 -16.78
N ARG A 48 -11.38 22.57 -15.89
CA ARG A 48 -10.13 21.96 -15.40
C ARG A 48 -10.41 20.73 -14.55
N MET A 49 -11.39 20.78 -13.66
CA MET A 49 -11.77 19.64 -12.80
C MET A 49 -12.32 18.48 -13.62
N GLU A 50 -13.07 18.75 -14.70
CA GLU A 50 -13.46 17.72 -15.67
C GLU A 50 -12.23 17.05 -16.32
N ALA A 51 -11.25 17.86 -16.73
CA ALA A 51 -10.01 17.35 -17.31
C ALA A 51 -9.15 16.57 -16.30
N GLU A 52 -9.10 17.00 -15.04
CA GLU A 52 -8.26 16.38 -14.00
C GLU A 52 -8.91 15.16 -13.32
N LEU A 53 -10.24 15.09 -13.25
CA LEU A 53 -10.98 14.05 -12.50
C LEU A 53 -11.80 13.13 -13.40
N SER A 54 -12.51 13.66 -14.40
CA SER A 54 -13.38 12.84 -15.26
C SER A 54 -12.60 12.13 -16.37
N VAL A 55 -11.69 12.84 -17.04
CA VAL A 55 -10.91 12.29 -18.17
C VAL A 55 -10.06 11.07 -17.75
N PRO A 56 -9.36 11.05 -16.59
CA PRO A 56 -8.65 9.86 -16.15
C PRO A 56 -9.56 8.63 -16.05
N LEU A 57 -10.78 8.75 -15.51
CA LEU A 57 -11.71 7.62 -15.41
C LEU A 57 -12.04 7.01 -16.78
N ALA A 58 -12.26 7.86 -17.78
CA ALA A 58 -12.50 7.41 -19.16
C ALA A 58 -11.27 6.73 -19.77
N LEU A 59 -10.07 7.26 -19.52
CA LEU A 59 -8.82 6.68 -19.99
C LEU A 59 -8.53 5.33 -19.35
N PHE A 60 -8.77 5.19 -18.04
CA PHE A 60 -8.67 3.91 -17.33
C PHE A 60 -9.62 2.87 -17.95
N LYS A 61 -10.90 3.22 -18.10
CA LYS A 61 -11.89 2.32 -18.70
C LYS A 61 -11.49 1.90 -20.11
N LYS A 62 -10.96 2.82 -20.91
CA LYS A 62 -10.53 2.55 -22.29
C LYS A 62 -9.31 1.62 -22.36
N ASN A 63 -8.30 1.83 -21.51
CA ASN A 63 -7.00 1.17 -21.67
C ASN A 63 -6.81 -0.05 -20.77
N LEU A 64 -7.48 -0.09 -19.62
CA LEU A 64 -7.39 -1.15 -18.60
C LEU A 64 -8.70 -1.92 -18.42
N GLY A 65 -9.79 -1.50 -19.08
CA GLY A 65 -11.09 -2.20 -19.05
C GLY A 65 -11.96 -1.89 -17.82
N HIS A 66 -11.45 -1.13 -16.86
CA HIS A 66 -12.17 -0.69 -15.67
C HIS A 66 -11.87 0.79 -15.39
N PRO A 67 -12.80 1.57 -14.80
CA PRO A 67 -12.47 2.90 -14.30
C PRO A 67 -11.54 2.81 -13.08
N SER A 68 -10.89 3.91 -12.73
CA SER A 68 -10.22 4.02 -11.43
C SER A 68 -11.26 4.23 -10.33
N GLU A 69 -11.06 3.57 -9.19
CA GLU A 69 -11.93 3.69 -8.02
C GLU A 69 -11.43 4.71 -7.00
N THR A 70 -10.12 4.99 -6.98
CA THR A 70 -9.52 5.90 -6.02
C THR A 70 -8.59 6.91 -6.69
N ILE A 71 -8.30 8.01 -6.00
CA ILE A 71 -7.36 9.02 -6.48
C ILE A 71 -6.35 9.40 -5.39
N ALA A 72 -5.07 9.47 -5.75
CA ALA A 72 -4.11 10.21 -4.95
C ALA A 72 -4.12 11.67 -5.42
N TYR A 73 -4.30 12.64 -4.52
CA TYR A 73 -4.23 14.05 -4.93
C TYR A 73 -2.78 14.44 -5.21
N PRO A 74 -2.48 15.15 -6.31
CA PRO A 74 -1.17 15.77 -6.53
C PRO A 74 -0.77 16.62 -5.32
N TYR A 75 0.47 16.44 -4.86
CA TYR A 75 1.00 17.09 -3.64
C TYR A 75 0.20 16.82 -2.35
N GLY A 76 -0.78 15.91 -2.39
CA GLY A 76 -1.76 15.66 -1.34
C GLY A 76 -2.68 16.84 -1.01
N ALA A 77 -2.82 17.80 -1.93
CA ALA A 77 -3.61 19.01 -1.72
C ALA A 77 -5.08 18.81 -2.10
N ALA A 78 -5.98 18.93 -1.12
CA ALA A 78 -7.43 18.93 -1.33
C ALA A 78 -8.14 19.72 -0.23
N ASP A 79 -9.04 20.63 -0.64
CA ASP A 79 -10.03 21.28 0.22
C ASP A 79 -11.38 20.55 0.16
N GLU A 80 -12.45 21.12 0.73
CA GLU A 80 -13.78 20.50 0.66
C GLU A 80 -14.38 20.54 -0.76
N GLU A 81 -14.09 21.58 -1.55
CA GLU A 81 -14.61 21.71 -2.92
C GLU A 81 -14.03 20.59 -3.81
N VAL A 82 -12.72 20.37 -3.75
CA VAL A 82 -12.04 19.27 -4.45
C VAL A 82 -12.54 17.91 -4.00
N ALA A 83 -12.74 17.70 -2.68
CA ALA A 83 -13.25 16.43 -2.17
C ALA A 83 -14.67 16.14 -2.67
N GLN A 84 -15.56 17.14 -2.69
CA GLN A 84 -16.92 16.99 -3.22
C GLN A 84 -16.91 16.68 -4.73
N LEU A 85 -16.09 17.38 -5.51
CA LEU A 85 -15.95 17.10 -6.94
C LEU A 85 -15.41 15.69 -7.20
N THR A 86 -14.51 15.21 -6.35
CA THR A 86 -13.99 13.83 -6.41
C THR A 86 -15.10 12.81 -6.19
N VAL A 87 -15.98 13.03 -5.21
CA VAL A 87 -17.19 12.20 -4.98
C VAL A 87 -18.11 12.24 -6.21
N GLN A 88 -18.40 13.44 -6.73
CA GLN A 88 -19.32 13.63 -7.86
C GLN A 88 -18.84 12.94 -9.15
N ASN A 89 -17.52 12.81 -9.32
CA ASN A 89 -16.92 12.08 -10.44
C ASN A 89 -16.97 10.56 -10.28
N GLY A 90 -17.39 10.04 -9.12
CA GLY A 90 -17.59 8.60 -8.89
C GLY A 90 -16.40 7.88 -8.24
N TYR A 91 -15.40 8.60 -7.76
CA TYR A 91 -14.35 8.01 -6.93
C TYR A 91 -14.93 7.54 -5.57
N ARG A 92 -14.37 6.46 -5.02
CA ARG A 92 -14.78 5.85 -3.75
C ARG A 92 -13.91 6.25 -2.56
N ALA A 93 -12.66 6.63 -2.82
CA ALA A 93 -11.72 7.12 -1.82
C ALA A 93 -10.65 8.00 -2.44
N ALA A 94 -10.01 8.83 -1.62
CA ALA A 94 -8.90 9.65 -2.04
C ALA A 94 -7.83 9.84 -0.96
N PHE A 95 -6.59 9.96 -1.42
CA PHE A 95 -5.41 9.98 -0.56
C PHE A 95 -4.68 11.31 -0.62
N THR A 96 -4.32 11.82 0.56
CA THR A 96 -3.44 12.96 0.74
C THR A 96 -2.01 12.48 1.02
N VAL A 97 -1.12 13.42 1.36
CA VAL A 97 0.23 13.13 1.88
C VAL A 97 0.38 13.56 3.34
N ARG A 98 -0.75 13.82 4.02
CA ARG A 98 -0.76 14.17 5.44
C ARG A 98 -0.43 12.93 6.26
N ARG A 99 0.68 12.99 6.98
CA ARG A 99 1.09 11.94 7.91
C ARG A 99 0.22 11.99 9.17
N GLN A 100 -0.83 11.17 9.20
CA GLN A 100 -1.79 11.08 10.30
C GLN A 100 -2.37 9.67 10.38
N SER A 101 -2.88 9.30 11.56
CA SER A 101 -3.63 8.06 11.72
C SER A 101 -4.91 8.08 10.85
N ASN A 102 -5.33 6.91 10.37
CA ASN A 102 -6.56 6.72 9.60
C ASN A 102 -7.56 5.86 10.41
N PRO A 103 -8.14 6.40 11.49
CA PRO A 103 -9.20 5.70 12.21
C PRO A 103 -10.42 5.52 11.30
N SER A 104 -11.34 4.62 11.67
CA SER A 104 -12.52 4.27 10.87
C SER A 104 -13.47 5.43 10.56
N PHE A 105 -13.35 6.57 11.25
CA PHE A 105 -14.13 7.79 11.06
C PHE A 105 -13.42 8.88 10.22
N VAL A 106 -12.20 8.62 9.71
CA VAL A 106 -11.54 9.56 8.79
C VAL A 106 -12.37 9.72 7.52
N SER A 107 -12.39 10.92 6.93
CA SER A 107 -13.01 11.12 5.62
C SER A 107 -12.31 10.25 4.59
N LEU A 108 -13.07 9.38 3.91
CA LEU A 108 -12.55 8.51 2.84
C LEU A 108 -11.93 9.30 1.69
N PHE A 109 -12.23 10.59 1.56
CA PHE A 109 -11.72 11.46 0.52
C PHE A 109 -10.56 12.34 0.99
N LYS A 110 -10.03 12.11 2.21
CA LYS A 110 -8.86 12.78 2.78
C LYS A 110 -8.00 11.81 3.60
N ILE A 111 -7.87 10.57 3.13
CA ILE A 111 -7.08 9.53 3.82
C ILE A 111 -5.61 10.00 3.90
N GLY A 112 -5.01 9.91 5.08
CA GLY A 112 -3.63 10.27 5.33
C GLY A 112 -2.65 9.23 4.77
N ARG A 113 -1.48 9.67 4.33
CA ARG A 113 -0.36 8.79 3.96
C ARG A 113 0.94 9.37 4.49
N SER A 114 1.84 8.49 4.93
CA SER A 114 3.22 8.86 5.26
C SER A 114 4.04 8.87 3.97
N GLN A 115 4.66 10.02 3.68
CA GLN A 115 5.62 10.11 2.59
C GLN A 115 6.89 9.34 2.98
N VAL A 116 7.46 8.60 2.04
CA VAL A 116 8.73 7.90 2.20
C VAL A 116 9.72 8.60 1.28
N TYR A 117 10.84 9.05 1.84
CA TYR A 117 11.88 9.75 1.10
C TYR A 117 13.10 8.83 0.95
N SER A 118 13.87 9.02 -0.12
CA SER A 118 15.06 8.23 -0.45
C SER A 118 16.12 8.25 0.64
N GLU A 119 16.17 9.33 1.41
CA GLU A 119 17.18 9.57 2.45
C GLU A 119 16.81 8.91 3.78
N MET A 120 15.59 8.36 3.92
CA MET A 120 15.18 7.71 5.16
C MET A 120 15.98 6.42 5.39
N SER A 121 16.68 6.37 6.52
CA SER A 121 17.19 5.11 7.06
C SER A 121 16.04 4.14 7.39
N LEU A 122 16.34 2.85 7.51
CA LEU A 122 15.34 1.85 7.90
C LEU A 122 14.69 2.18 9.26
N GLN A 123 15.47 2.77 10.18
CA GLN A 123 14.96 3.20 11.48
C GLN A 123 14.01 4.39 11.36
N GLU A 124 14.34 5.37 10.53
CA GLU A 124 13.48 6.52 10.25
C GLU A 124 12.21 6.10 9.51
N PHE A 125 12.31 5.17 8.57
CA PHE A 125 11.17 4.55 7.91
C PHE A 125 10.25 3.85 8.93
N ALA A 126 10.80 3.01 9.81
CA ALA A 126 10.03 2.35 10.86
C ALA A 126 9.33 3.36 11.77
N LYS A 127 10.04 4.41 12.20
CA LYS A 127 9.47 5.51 12.99
C LYS A 127 8.38 6.27 12.21
N ASN A 128 8.54 6.44 10.91
CA ASN A 128 7.58 7.12 10.05
C ASN A 128 6.25 6.34 9.95
N LEU A 129 6.28 5.01 10.06
CA LEU A 129 5.09 4.15 10.12
C LEU A 129 4.36 4.19 11.47
N THR A 130 5.06 4.54 12.55
CA THR A 130 4.46 4.64 13.89
C THR A 130 3.68 5.95 14.03
N LEU A 131 2.36 5.84 13.90
CA LEU A 131 1.42 6.98 14.02
C LEU A 131 0.67 6.98 15.36
N LEU A 132 0.55 5.83 16.01
CA LEU A 132 0.00 5.70 17.36
C LEU A 132 1.06 6.09 18.38
N HIS A 133 0.73 7.04 19.24
CA HIS A 133 1.50 7.37 20.43
C HIS A 133 0.65 6.95 21.61
N ASP A 134 1.26 6.36 22.65
CA ASP A 134 0.58 6.13 23.90
C ASP A 134 0.19 7.50 24.49
N GLU A 135 -1.10 7.84 24.41
CA GLU A 135 -1.63 8.90 25.25
C GLU A 135 -1.74 8.33 26.67
N PRO A 136 -1.08 8.92 27.68
CA PRO A 136 -1.30 8.50 29.06
C PRO A 136 -2.77 8.77 29.40
N ILE A 137 -3.55 7.70 29.53
CA ILE A 137 -4.90 7.74 30.10
C ILE A 137 -4.73 8.02 31.60
N GLY A 138 -4.54 9.28 31.98
CA GLY A 138 -4.37 9.66 33.38
C GLY A 138 -3.53 10.91 33.60
N GLY A 139 -4.16 12.07 33.43
CA GLY A 139 -3.58 13.36 33.80
C GLY A 139 -4.64 14.44 33.86
N SER A 140 -5.59 14.32 34.80
CA SER A 140 -6.48 15.45 35.13
C SER A 140 -5.78 16.42 36.07
N PRO A 141 -5.81 17.74 35.82
CA PRO A 141 -5.68 18.71 36.89
C PRO A 141 -7.05 18.88 37.56
N GLY A 142 -7.11 18.65 38.87
CA GLY A 142 -8.21 19.14 39.71
C GLY A 142 -9.03 18.05 40.41
N ASP A 143 -8.88 18.05 41.73
CA ASP A 143 -9.68 17.38 42.75
C ASP A 143 -11.12 17.01 42.37
N GLY A 144 -11.38 15.71 42.32
CA GLY A 144 -12.73 15.16 42.25
C GLY A 144 -12.68 13.65 42.38
N LYS A 145 -13.22 13.13 43.50
CA LYS A 145 -13.39 11.69 43.78
C LYS A 145 -13.67 10.90 42.50
N ALA A 146 -12.83 9.89 42.24
CA ALA A 146 -13.09 8.89 41.22
C ALA A 146 -14.44 8.20 41.51
N PRO A 147 -15.43 8.22 40.59
CA PRO A 147 -16.50 7.27 40.69
C PRO A 147 -15.96 5.91 40.26
N SER A 148 -16.00 4.96 41.20
CA SER A 148 -15.90 3.54 40.92
C SER A 148 -16.97 3.19 39.87
N ALA A 149 -16.56 2.97 38.63
CA ALA A 149 -17.46 2.49 37.58
C ALA A 149 -17.59 0.97 37.73
N LEU A 150 -18.65 0.58 38.45
CA LEU A 150 -19.24 -0.75 38.33
C LEU A 150 -19.41 -1.08 36.84
N ALA A 151 -18.85 -2.21 36.41
CA ALA A 151 -19.22 -2.87 35.17
C ALA A 151 -20.72 -3.19 35.21
N THR A 152 -21.51 -2.27 34.67
CA THR A 152 -22.93 -2.48 34.42
C THR A 152 -23.06 -2.52 32.91
N SER A 153 -23.50 -3.65 32.36
CA SER A 153 -23.81 -3.80 30.94
C SER A 153 -24.96 -2.86 30.59
N VAL A 154 -24.64 -1.66 30.11
CA VAL A 154 -25.65 -0.74 29.60
C VAL A 154 -25.99 -1.22 28.19
N ALA A 155 -27.21 -1.70 27.98
CA ALA A 155 -27.71 -2.07 26.66
C ALA A 155 -27.58 -0.88 25.69
N ALA A 156 -27.20 -1.17 24.45
CA ALA A 156 -27.03 -0.14 23.42
C ALA A 156 -28.33 0.64 23.19
N SER A 157 -28.20 1.96 23.02
CA SER A 157 -29.33 2.82 22.63
C SER A 157 -29.83 2.47 21.22
N THR A 158 -31.08 2.81 20.91
CA THR A 158 -31.68 2.54 19.59
C THR A 158 -30.85 3.08 18.42
N THR A 159 -30.19 4.23 18.60
CA THR A 159 -29.28 4.83 17.61
C THR A 159 -27.99 4.01 17.45
N GLN A 160 -27.42 3.50 18.54
CA GLN A 160 -26.25 2.63 18.51
C GLN A 160 -26.56 1.28 17.85
N VAL A 161 -27.71 0.68 18.14
CA VAL A 161 -28.17 -0.55 17.49
C VAL A 161 -28.31 -0.35 15.97
N ALA A 162 -28.91 0.77 15.54
CA ALA A 162 -29.03 1.08 14.11
C ALA A 162 -27.67 1.31 13.43
N LEU A 163 -26.69 1.91 14.13
CA LEU A 163 -25.33 2.07 13.63
C LEU A 163 -24.60 0.73 13.54
N ALA A 164 -24.64 -0.09 14.59
CA ALA A 164 -24.06 -1.43 14.62
C ALA A 164 -24.61 -2.29 13.48
N LYS A 165 -25.92 -2.22 13.22
CA LYS A 165 -26.56 -2.94 12.11
C LYS A 165 -25.94 -2.60 10.74
N ARG A 166 -25.56 -1.34 10.47
CA ARG A 166 -24.90 -0.97 9.20
C ARG A 166 -23.53 -1.64 9.03
N HIS A 167 -22.82 -1.85 10.13
CA HIS A 167 -21.54 -2.55 10.13
C HIS A 167 -21.74 -4.06 9.97
N VAL A 168 -22.77 -4.64 10.60
CA VAL A 168 -23.20 -6.03 10.38
C VAL A 168 -23.54 -6.29 8.92
N ASP A 169 -24.38 -5.45 8.30
CA ASP A 169 -24.80 -5.63 6.90
C ASP A 169 -23.60 -5.52 5.93
N ARG A 170 -22.64 -4.62 6.22
CA ARG A 170 -21.38 -4.53 5.45
C ARG A 170 -20.50 -5.76 5.63
N ALA A 171 -20.37 -6.27 6.86
CA ALA A 171 -19.62 -7.47 7.13
C ALA A 171 -20.16 -8.67 6.35
N ASP A 172 -21.48 -8.84 6.30
CA ASP A 172 -22.13 -9.92 5.52
C ASP A 172 -21.84 -9.80 4.02
N SER A 173 -21.83 -8.57 3.50
CA SER A 173 -21.43 -8.32 2.12
C SER A 173 -19.96 -8.67 1.85
N PHE A 174 -19.05 -8.36 2.76
CA PHE A 174 -17.64 -8.75 2.62
C PHE A 174 -17.47 -10.26 2.71
N GLU A 175 -18.14 -10.90 3.66
CA GLU A 175 -18.06 -12.33 3.88
C GLU A 175 -18.56 -13.13 2.68
N THR A 176 -19.71 -12.73 2.10
CA THR A 176 -20.28 -13.36 0.90
C THR A 176 -19.34 -13.28 -0.30
N ARG A 177 -18.51 -12.23 -0.36
CA ARG A 177 -17.48 -12.03 -1.41
C ARG A 177 -16.14 -12.68 -1.07
N GLY A 178 -16.02 -13.35 0.08
CA GLY A 178 -14.78 -14.00 0.52
C GLY A 178 -13.75 -13.08 1.17
N TYR A 179 -14.08 -11.80 1.40
CA TYR A 179 -13.22 -10.81 2.06
C TYR A 179 -13.26 -10.96 3.58
N LEU A 180 -12.78 -12.12 4.07
CA LEU A 180 -12.96 -12.53 5.47
C LEU A 180 -12.34 -11.54 6.48
N ARG A 181 -11.19 -10.95 6.16
CA ARG A 181 -10.55 -9.98 7.04
C ARG A 181 -11.40 -8.72 7.18
N GLN A 182 -11.82 -8.12 6.07
CA GLN A 182 -12.71 -6.95 6.12
C GLN A 182 -14.05 -7.27 6.80
N ALA A 183 -14.58 -8.48 6.61
CA ALA A 183 -15.76 -8.93 7.33
C ALA A 183 -15.53 -8.96 8.85
N LEU A 184 -14.41 -9.54 9.31
CA LEU A 184 -14.05 -9.58 10.73
C LEU A 184 -13.87 -8.17 11.32
N ASP A 185 -13.21 -7.27 10.61
CA ASP A 185 -12.98 -5.90 11.06
C ASP A 185 -14.32 -5.15 11.25
N GLU A 186 -15.25 -5.24 10.29
CA GLU A 186 -16.59 -4.66 10.40
C GLU A 186 -17.41 -5.29 11.55
N ARG A 187 -17.33 -6.62 11.75
CA ARG A 187 -17.99 -7.33 12.87
C ARG A 187 -17.46 -6.88 14.23
N ARG A 188 -16.15 -6.65 14.36
CA ARG A 188 -15.52 -6.14 15.60
C ARG A 188 -15.95 -4.71 15.92
N ILE A 189 -16.10 -3.87 14.90
CA ILE A 189 -16.67 -2.52 15.07
C ILE A 189 -18.12 -2.64 15.57
N ALA A 190 -18.94 -3.47 14.94
CA ALA A 190 -20.31 -3.72 15.40
C ALA A 190 -20.37 -4.23 16.85
N ALA A 191 -19.47 -5.15 17.22
CA ALA A 191 -19.40 -5.71 18.58
C ALA A 191 -18.97 -4.67 19.63
N THR A 192 -18.20 -3.66 19.23
CA THR A 192 -17.80 -2.55 20.10
C THR A 192 -18.95 -1.55 20.30
N ILE A 193 -19.79 -1.35 19.27
CA ILE A 193 -20.94 -0.43 19.32
C ILE A 193 -22.12 -1.05 20.07
N ASP A 194 -22.42 -2.32 19.81
CA ASP A 194 -23.45 -3.10 20.50
C ASP A 194 -22.87 -4.40 21.07
N PRO A 195 -22.28 -4.35 22.27
CA PRO A 195 -21.74 -5.53 22.93
C PRO A 195 -22.82 -6.54 23.37
N GLY A 196 -24.12 -6.19 23.30
CA GLY A 196 -25.22 -7.08 23.67
C GLY A 196 -25.65 -8.03 22.54
N ASP A 197 -25.23 -7.78 21.31
CA ASP A 197 -25.58 -8.60 20.15
C ASP A 197 -24.79 -9.92 20.14
N THR A 198 -25.38 -10.94 20.75
CA THR A 198 -24.82 -12.29 20.81
C THR A 198 -24.67 -12.94 19.43
N THR A 199 -25.50 -12.57 18.46
CA THR A 199 -25.40 -13.09 17.08
C THR A 199 -24.14 -12.54 16.41
N ASN A 200 -23.89 -11.24 16.54
CA ASN A 200 -22.68 -10.63 16.02
C ASN A 200 -21.42 -11.16 16.73
N GLN A 201 -21.47 -11.37 18.05
CA GLN A 201 -20.36 -11.99 18.78
C GLN A 201 -20.02 -13.40 18.26
N GLN A 202 -21.03 -14.24 18.04
CA GLN A 202 -20.84 -15.58 17.45
C GLN A 202 -20.24 -15.49 16.04
N ALA A 203 -20.65 -14.50 15.23
CA ALA A 203 -20.09 -14.27 13.91
C ALA A 203 -18.60 -13.85 13.97
N VAL A 204 -18.20 -12.99 14.92
CA VAL A 204 -16.79 -12.64 15.17
C VAL A 204 -15.98 -13.90 15.46
N THR A 205 -16.40 -14.72 16.43
CA THR A 205 -15.68 -15.95 16.81
C THR A 205 -15.57 -16.93 15.64
N ARG A 206 -16.64 -17.07 14.83
CA ARG A 206 -16.64 -17.93 13.65
C ARG A 206 -15.64 -17.45 12.59
N LEU A 207 -15.62 -16.16 12.29
CA LEU A 207 -14.68 -15.57 11.32
C LEU A 207 -13.23 -15.68 11.80
N GLU A 208 -12.96 -15.47 13.08
CA GLU A 208 -11.63 -15.66 13.67
C GLU A 208 -11.14 -17.10 13.51
N ALA A 209 -12.01 -18.08 13.80
CA ALA A 209 -11.67 -19.49 13.64
C ALA A 209 -11.42 -19.85 12.17
N GLU A 210 -12.21 -19.33 11.25
CA GLU A 210 -12.05 -19.56 9.81
C GLU A 210 -10.75 -18.93 9.28
N ILE A 211 -10.48 -17.67 9.62
CA ILE A 211 -9.24 -16.99 9.24
C ILE A 211 -8.04 -17.76 9.79
N LYS A 212 -8.07 -18.18 11.06
CA LYS A 212 -7.00 -18.95 11.69
C LYS A 212 -6.73 -20.29 10.98
N ARG A 213 -7.78 -21.00 10.55
CA ARG A 213 -7.62 -22.24 9.76
C ARG A 213 -6.96 -21.95 8.42
N ARG A 214 -7.50 -20.99 7.65
CA ARG A 214 -6.98 -20.65 6.32
C ARG A 214 -5.54 -20.15 6.36
N THR A 215 -5.18 -19.35 7.35
CA THR A 215 -3.79 -18.87 7.50
C THR A 215 -2.85 -20.01 7.84
N ALA A 216 -3.27 -20.98 8.65
CA ALA A 216 -2.49 -22.18 8.92
C ALA A 216 -2.26 -23.00 7.63
N ASP A 217 -3.32 -23.26 6.87
CA ASP A 217 -3.25 -24.02 5.62
C ASP A 217 -2.35 -23.34 4.58
N LEU A 218 -2.53 -22.03 4.36
CA LEU A 218 -1.70 -21.24 3.43
C LEU A 218 -0.23 -21.21 3.83
N THR A 219 0.06 -21.13 5.12
CA THR A 219 1.44 -21.12 5.63
C THR A 219 2.11 -22.48 5.45
N GLU A 220 1.38 -23.56 5.66
CA GLU A 220 1.85 -24.93 5.42
C GLU A 220 2.10 -25.19 3.92
N GLU A 221 1.18 -24.76 3.05
CA GLU A 221 1.37 -24.81 1.60
C GLU A 221 2.60 -24.01 1.16
N ALA A 222 2.76 -22.79 1.70
CA ALA A 222 3.92 -21.96 1.42
C ALA A 222 5.22 -22.69 1.77
N ARG A 223 5.31 -23.28 2.97
CA ARG A 223 6.50 -24.02 3.41
C ARG A 223 6.84 -25.14 2.44
N ARG A 224 5.86 -25.97 2.06
CA ARG A 224 6.07 -27.07 1.11
C ARG A 224 6.53 -26.60 -0.27
N LEU A 225 6.01 -25.47 -0.74
CA LEU A 225 6.42 -24.88 -2.03
C LEU A 225 7.86 -24.36 -1.96
N LEU A 226 8.23 -23.69 -0.87
CA LEU A 226 9.59 -23.19 -0.65
C LEU A 226 10.60 -24.33 -0.51
N GLU A 227 10.27 -25.40 0.23
CA GLU A 227 11.10 -26.61 0.34
C GLU A 227 11.36 -27.28 -1.02
N ARG A 228 10.42 -27.14 -1.97
CA ARG A 228 10.54 -27.64 -3.35
C ARG A 228 11.21 -26.64 -4.31
N GLY A 229 11.68 -25.50 -3.80
CA GLY A 229 12.30 -24.44 -4.61
C GLY A 229 11.32 -23.61 -5.44
N SER A 230 10.01 -23.76 -5.25
CA SER A 230 8.97 -22.98 -5.95
C SER A 230 8.76 -21.63 -5.26
N LEU A 231 9.77 -20.74 -5.36
CA LEU A 231 9.85 -19.48 -4.62
C LEU A 231 8.67 -18.54 -4.89
N ALA A 232 8.30 -18.31 -6.15
CA ALA A 232 7.22 -17.39 -6.52
C ALA A 232 5.86 -17.84 -5.98
N GLU A 233 5.55 -19.14 -6.06
CA GLU A 233 4.30 -19.68 -5.54
C GLU A 233 4.27 -19.67 -4.01
N GLY A 234 5.39 -20.02 -3.36
CA GLY A 234 5.57 -19.91 -1.91
C GLY A 234 5.36 -18.47 -1.43
N ARG A 235 5.97 -17.49 -2.11
CA ARG A 235 5.77 -16.05 -1.85
C ARG A 235 4.30 -15.66 -1.90
N ARG A 236 3.61 -16.04 -2.97
CA ARG A 236 2.19 -15.73 -3.15
C ARG A 236 1.34 -16.31 -2.02
N ARG A 237 1.64 -17.54 -1.58
CA ARG A 237 0.95 -18.16 -0.43
C ARG A 237 1.19 -17.39 0.87
N LEU A 238 2.43 -16.97 1.15
CA LEU A 238 2.76 -16.15 2.32
C LEU A 238 2.06 -14.78 2.28
N LEU A 239 2.00 -14.13 1.12
CA LEU A 239 1.27 -12.87 0.96
C LEU A 239 -0.24 -13.04 1.19
N ASN A 240 -0.83 -14.14 0.71
CA ASN A 240 -2.23 -14.47 1.01
C ASN A 240 -2.46 -14.69 2.50
N THR A 241 -1.52 -15.32 3.21
CA THR A 241 -1.58 -15.44 4.67
C THR A 241 -1.61 -14.06 5.33
N LEU A 242 -0.71 -13.15 4.92
CA LEU A 242 -0.64 -11.79 5.47
C LEU A 242 -1.85 -10.92 5.10
N ALA A 243 -2.49 -11.17 3.96
CA ALA A 243 -3.73 -10.48 3.60
C ALA A 243 -4.89 -10.84 4.56
N LEU A 244 -4.93 -12.08 5.05
CA LEU A 244 -5.91 -12.53 6.04
C LEU A 244 -5.51 -12.11 7.47
N ASP A 245 -4.23 -12.29 7.81
CA ASP A 245 -3.65 -11.95 9.10
C ASP A 245 -2.30 -11.21 8.94
N PRO A 246 -2.33 -9.86 8.91
CA PRO A 246 -1.13 -9.04 8.78
C PRO A 246 -0.16 -9.15 9.96
N GLN A 247 -0.60 -9.68 11.10
CA GLN A 247 0.24 -9.90 12.28
C GLN A 247 0.88 -11.30 12.30
N ASN A 248 0.67 -12.11 11.26
CA ASN A 248 1.24 -13.44 11.17
C ASN A 248 2.76 -13.37 11.00
N ARG A 249 3.45 -13.44 12.13
CA ARG A 249 4.91 -13.32 12.22
C ARG A 249 5.64 -14.41 11.43
N ILE A 250 5.09 -15.64 11.41
CA ILE A 250 5.69 -16.76 10.68
C ILE A 250 5.73 -16.45 9.19
N ALA A 251 4.60 -15.99 8.64
CA ALA A 251 4.52 -15.67 7.21
C ALA A 251 5.40 -14.47 6.84
N PHE A 252 5.42 -13.44 7.70
CA PHE A 252 6.27 -12.27 7.52
C PHE A 252 7.77 -12.62 7.53
N GLU A 253 8.22 -13.40 8.51
CA GLU A 253 9.63 -13.80 8.62
C GLU A 253 10.06 -14.70 7.45
N ALA A 254 9.21 -15.63 7.01
CA ALA A 254 9.47 -16.49 5.85
C ALA A 254 9.63 -15.65 4.56
N LEU A 255 8.77 -14.66 4.35
CA LEU A 255 8.87 -13.71 3.23
C LEU A 255 10.19 -12.93 3.25
N GLN A 256 10.64 -12.52 4.45
CA GLN A 256 11.84 -11.70 4.60
C GLN A 256 13.15 -12.49 4.44
N ARG A 257 13.17 -13.77 4.81
CA ARG A 257 14.39 -14.60 4.87
C ARG A 257 14.53 -15.57 3.71
N GLU A 258 13.46 -16.23 3.31
CA GLU A 258 13.50 -17.40 2.40
C GLU A 258 13.18 -17.02 0.96
N VAL A 259 12.58 -15.84 0.73
CA VAL A 259 12.16 -15.34 -0.58
C VAL A 259 12.88 -14.03 -0.96
N ARG A 260 14.11 -13.83 -0.47
CA ARG A 260 14.99 -12.80 -1.03
C ARG A 260 15.50 -13.29 -2.38
N GLU A 261 14.76 -12.98 -3.44
CA GLU A 261 15.36 -12.94 -4.77
C GLU A 261 16.46 -11.89 -4.70
N ILE A 262 17.72 -12.32 -4.74
CA ILE A 262 18.80 -11.40 -5.07
C ILE A 262 18.53 -11.01 -6.51
N THR A 263 18.02 -9.81 -6.73
CA THR A 263 17.72 -9.27 -8.05
C THR A 263 19.05 -9.09 -8.79
N LEU A 264 19.45 -10.09 -9.57
CA LEU A 264 20.66 -10.05 -10.39
C LEU A 264 20.29 -9.50 -11.77
N ILE A 265 20.63 -8.24 -12.03
CA ILE A 265 20.50 -7.70 -13.38
C ILE A 265 21.62 -8.27 -14.26
N THR A 266 21.26 -8.71 -15.45
CA THR A 266 22.23 -9.17 -16.43
C THR A 266 22.54 -8.03 -17.40
N HIS A 267 23.80 -7.61 -17.47
CA HIS A 267 24.25 -6.52 -18.33
C HIS A 267 25.24 -7.03 -19.38
N THR A 268 24.96 -6.77 -20.66
CA THR A 268 25.91 -7.05 -21.75
C THR A 268 26.77 -5.83 -22.02
N VAL A 269 28.07 -5.97 -21.79
CA VAL A 269 29.09 -4.93 -21.95
C VAL A 269 29.06 -4.37 -23.37
N ARG A 270 28.97 -3.05 -23.49
CA ARG A 270 29.09 -2.29 -24.73
C ARG A 270 30.55 -1.86 -24.95
N SER A 271 30.86 -1.50 -26.19
CA SER A 271 32.21 -1.04 -26.55
C SER A 271 32.59 0.21 -25.75
N GLY A 272 33.70 0.12 -25.01
CA GLY A 272 34.25 1.24 -24.22
C GLY A 272 33.78 1.31 -22.77
N GLU A 273 32.88 0.43 -22.32
CA GLU A 273 32.45 0.40 -20.93
C GLU A 273 33.51 -0.19 -20.00
N THR A 274 33.56 0.35 -18.78
CA THR A 274 34.38 -0.12 -17.65
C THR A 274 33.48 -0.53 -16.49
N LEU A 275 34.01 -1.33 -15.56
CA LEU A 275 33.29 -1.70 -14.33
C LEU A 275 32.83 -0.45 -13.55
N ALA A 276 33.64 0.61 -13.52
CA ALA A 276 33.29 1.90 -12.93
C ALA A 276 32.11 2.58 -13.63
N SER A 277 32.11 2.63 -14.97
CA SER A 277 30.98 3.21 -15.71
C SER A 277 29.69 2.40 -15.57
N ILE A 278 29.80 1.07 -15.40
CA ILE A 278 28.66 0.18 -15.18
C ILE A 278 28.16 0.31 -13.74
N ALA A 279 29.05 0.48 -12.75
CA ALA A 279 28.66 0.77 -11.38
C ALA A 279 27.96 2.14 -11.25
N GLU A 280 28.50 3.18 -11.88
CA GLU A 280 27.85 4.49 -11.99
C GLU A 280 26.46 4.36 -12.63
N LEU A 281 26.35 3.55 -13.67
CA LEU A 281 25.13 3.30 -14.41
C LEU A 281 24.03 2.65 -13.55
N TYR A 282 24.36 1.64 -12.76
CA TYR A 282 23.38 0.83 -12.01
C TYR A 282 23.23 1.23 -10.55
N TYR A 283 24.24 1.85 -9.94
CA TYR A 283 24.25 2.21 -8.53
C TYR A 283 24.31 3.73 -8.30
N GLY A 284 24.53 4.52 -9.35
CA GLY A 284 24.74 5.97 -9.24
C GLY A 284 26.09 6.36 -8.62
N ASP A 285 26.99 5.39 -8.43
CA ASP A 285 28.32 5.62 -7.87
C ASP A 285 29.34 4.58 -8.39
N ALA A 286 30.32 5.08 -9.13
CA ALA A 286 31.45 4.34 -9.69
C ALA A 286 32.28 3.56 -8.66
N LEU A 287 32.27 3.95 -7.37
CA LEU A 287 33.01 3.26 -6.31
C LEU A 287 32.51 1.83 -6.06
N HIS A 288 31.28 1.51 -6.46
CA HIS A 288 30.71 0.16 -6.34
C HIS A 288 31.20 -0.83 -7.42
N ALA A 289 32.17 -0.43 -8.27
CA ALA A 289 32.76 -1.28 -9.30
C ALA A 289 33.36 -2.58 -8.76
N GLU A 290 33.92 -2.54 -7.54
CA GLU A 290 34.51 -3.70 -6.89
C GLU A 290 33.49 -4.82 -6.65
N VAL A 291 32.26 -4.46 -6.28
CA VAL A 291 31.18 -5.43 -6.04
C VAL A 291 30.78 -6.17 -7.32
N ILE A 292 30.76 -5.46 -8.46
CA ILE A 292 30.54 -6.06 -9.78
C ILE A 292 31.72 -6.97 -10.14
N ALA A 293 32.96 -6.55 -9.86
CA ALA A 293 34.16 -7.33 -10.14
C ALA A 293 34.14 -8.66 -9.38
N GLU A 294 33.91 -8.62 -8.07
CA GLU A 294 33.83 -9.80 -7.21
C GLU A 294 32.74 -10.77 -7.67
N THR A 295 31.53 -10.26 -7.93
CA THR A 295 30.39 -11.07 -8.37
C THR A 295 30.65 -11.79 -9.70
N ASN A 296 31.48 -11.20 -10.56
CA ASN A 296 31.83 -11.74 -11.86
C ASN A 296 33.22 -12.41 -11.91
N GLN A 297 33.86 -12.61 -10.75
CA GLN A 297 35.19 -13.20 -10.61
C GLN A 297 36.24 -12.49 -11.48
N LEU A 298 36.19 -11.16 -11.47
CA LEU A 298 37.08 -10.25 -12.18
C LEU A 298 37.95 -9.49 -11.18
N THR A 299 39.08 -8.97 -11.65
CA THR A 299 39.85 -8.00 -10.88
C THR A 299 39.17 -6.61 -10.94
N PRO A 300 39.30 -5.76 -9.91
CA PRO A 300 38.65 -4.44 -9.87
C PRO A 300 38.96 -3.53 -11.08
N ASN A 301 40.13 -3.72 -11.70
CA ASN A 301 40.59 -2.98 -12.88
C ASN A 301 40.56 -3.82 -14.17
N ALA A 302 39.76 -4.89 -14.21
CA ALA A 302 39.66 -5.74 -15.38
C ALA A 302 39.17 -4.94 -16.61
N ARG A 303 39.87 -5.09 -17.73
CA ARG A 303 39.37 -4.56 -19.01
C ARG A 303 38.21 -5.41 -19.49
N LEU A 304 37.08 -4.77 -19.77
CA LEU A 304 35.89 -5.44 -20.26
C LEU A 304 35.94 -5.58 -21.79
N THR A 305 35.45 -6.71 -22.29
CA THR A 305 35.29 -6.95 -23.73
C THR A 305 33.83 -6.78 -24.10
N ALA A 306 33.56 -6.01 -25.16
CA ALA A 306 32.20 -5.83 -25.67
C ALA A 306 31.54 -7.17 -26.00
N GLY A 307 30.26 -7.32 -25.64
CA GLY A 307 29.50 -8.56 -25.77
C GLY A 307 29.62 -9.52 -24.58
N ARG A 308 30.54 -9.28 -23.63
CA ARG A 308 30.60 -10.05 -22.38
C ARG A 308 29.38 -9.74 -21.52
N THR A 309 28.79 -10.78 -20.93
CA THR A 309 27.68 -10.64 -20.00
C THR A 309 28.20 -10.59 -18.57
N LEU A 310 27.73 -9.61 -17.78
CA LEU A 310 28.03 -9.41 -16.37
C LEU A 310 26.76 -9.54 -15.54
N ARG A 311 26.91 -10.06 -14.33
CA ARG A 311 25.90 -10.13 -13.28
C ARG A 311 26.06 -8.93 -12.35
N ILE A 312 25.04 -8.10 -12.28
CA ILE A 312 25.01 -6.89 -11.46
C ILE A 312 24.15 -7.21 -10.22
N PRO A 313 24.77 -7.40 -9.04
CA PRO A 313 24.03 -7.73 -7.82
C PRO A 313 23.32 -6.50 -7.24
N GLU A 314 22.30 -6.70 -6.42
CA GLU A 314 21.78 -5.63 -5.57
C GLU A 314 22.74 -5.38 -4.39
N ILE A 315 23.01 -4.11 -4.07
CA ILE A 315 23.84 -3.72 -2.91
C ILE A 315 22.91 -3.18 -1.82
N PRO A 316 22.89 -3.77 -0.60
CA PRO A 316 22.01 -3.31 0.47
C PRO A 316 22.20 -1.81 0.77
N GLY A 317 21.11 -1.05 0.70
CA GLY A 317 21.13 0.41 0.95
C GLY A 317 21.52 1.26 -0.25
N VAL A 318 21.81 0.65 -1.41
CA VAL A 318 22.11 1.36 -2.65
C VAL A 318 21.01 1.05 -3.66
N SER A 319 20.40 2.09 -4.21
CA SER A 319 19.32 1.92 -5.18
C SER A 319 19.88 1.32 -6.47
N LEU A 320 19.42 0.11 -6.83
CA LEU A 320 19.72 -0.50 -8.12
C LEU A 320 18.83 0.14 -9.18
N LEU A 321 19.40 0.98 -10.03
CA LEU A 321 18.70 1.73 -11.08
C LEU A 321 18.40 0.79 -12.26
N PRO A 322 17.13 0.42 -12.52
CA PRO A 322 16.79 -0.41 -13.66
C PRO A 322 16.91 0.40 -14.96
N ARG A 323 17.30 -0.28 -16.04
CA ARG A 323 17.23 0.22 -17.41
C ARG A 323 16.53 -0.78 -18.31
#